data_AF-A0A527GJ01-F1
#
_entry.id   AF-A0A527GJ01-F1
#
_cell.length_a   1.000
_cell.length_b   1.000
_cell.length_c   1.000
_cell.angle_alpha   90.00
_cell.angle_beta   90.00
_cell.angle_gamma   90.00
#
_symmetry.space_group_name_H-M   'P 1'
#
loop_
_entity.id
_entity.type
_entity.pdbx_description
1 polymer ?
#
loop_
_entity_poly.entity_id
_entity_poly.type
_entity_poly.pdbx_seq_one_letter_code
_entity_poly.pdbx_strand_id
1 'polypeptide(L)' 'RDIRNLWLNTGHGHIGWTMAHGSARIVADLIAGRAAPIALDGILPTQARFAEPSAAKA' A
#
# COMPACT_ATOMS: atom_id res chain seq x y z
N ARG A 1 2.11 -11.36 13.52
CA ARG A 1 2.01 -9.97 14.04
C ARG A 1 1.01 -9.25 13.14
N ASP A 2 -0.28 -9.51 13.30
CA ASP A 2 -1.31 -8.96 12.39
C ASP A 2 -1.94 -7.71 12.97
N ILE A 3 -1.59 -6.56 12.38
CA ILE A 3 -2.17 -5.27 12.74
C ILE A 3 -3.28 -4.97 11.75
N ARG A 4 -4.51 -4.90 12.24
CA ARG A 4 -5.68 -4.48 11.44
C ARG A 4 -5.60 -2.99 11.16
N ASN A 5 -6.03 -2.57 9.97
CA ASN A 5 -6.11 -1.17 9.52
C ASN A 5 -4.74 -0.44 9.47
N LEU A 6 -3.64 -1.17 9.23
CA LEU A 6 -2.34 -0.57 8.94
C LEU A 6 -2.23 -0.22 7.45
N TRP A 7 -1.87 1.03 7.16
CA TRP A 7 -1.62 1.54 5.82
C TRP A 7 -0.18 2.07 5.72
N LEU A 8 0.49 1.81 4.60
CA LEU A 8 1.88 2.19 4.39
C LEU A 8 2.01 3.11 3.17
N ASN A 9 2.46 4.34 3.40
CA ASN A 9 2.89 5.27 2.35
C ASN A 9 4.42 5.33 2.30
N THR A 10 5.06 4.27 1.81
CA THR A 10 6.52 4.10 1.85
C THR A 10 7.05 3.52 0.54
N GLY A 11 8.38 3.42 0.41
CA GLY A 11 9.04 2.81 -0.76
C GLY A 11 9.45 3.78 -1.87
N HIS A 12 9.27 5.10 -1.68
CA HIS A 12 9.56 6.12 -2.69
C HIS A 12 11.06 6.41 -2.91
N GLY A 13 11.96 5.85 -2.09
CA GLY A 13 13.39 6.15 -2.16
C GLY A 13 13.70 7.64 -1.98
N HIS A 14 14.67 8.15 -2.73
CA HIS A 14 15.16 9.54 -2.63
C HIS A 14 14.21 10.58 -3.26
N ILE A 15 13.23 10.15 -4.06
CA ILE A 15 12.23 11.03 -4.71
C ILE A 15 10.95 11.22 -3.88
N GLY A 16 10.99 10.85 -2.60
CA GLY A 16 9.82 10.92 -1.71
C GLY A 16 9.15 12.30 -1.66
N TRP A 17 9.93 13.39 -1.66
CA TRP A 17 9.39 14.76 -1.71
C TRP A 17 8.60 15.02 -2.99
N THR A 18 9.17 14.66 -4.14
CA THR A 18 8.55 14.84 -5.46
C THR A 18 7.23 14.07 -5.57
N MET A 19 7.17 12.87 -5.00
CA MET A 19 5.99 12.00 -5.08
C MET A 19 4.97 12.21 -3.94
N ALA A 20 5.31 12.98 -2.91
CA ALA A 20 4.57 13.04 -1.64
C ALA A 20 3.06 13.32 -1.83
N HIS A 21 2.71 14.30 -2.66
CA HIS A 21 1.31 14.69 -2.86
C HIS A 21 0.50 13.60 -3.55
N GLY A 22 1.03 13.01 -4.62
CA GLY A 22 0.35 11.97 -5.38
C GLY A 22 0.16 10.68 -4.56
N SER A 23 1.21 10.25 -3.86
CA SER A 23 1.14 9.03 -3.04
C SER A 23 0.26 9.19 -1.81
N ALA A 24 0.29 10.36 -1.15
CA ALA A 24 -0.63 10.66 -0.06
C ALA A 24 -2.10 10.66 -0.51
N ARG A 25 -2.40 11.18 -1.72
CA ARG A 25 -3.75 11.15 -2.29
C ARG A 25 -4.24 9.71 -2.50
N ILE A 26 -3.40 8.85 -3.07
CA ILE A 26 -3.73 7.43 -3.27
C ILE A 26 -4.07 6.78 -1.92
N VAL A 27 -3.20 6.91 -0.92
CA VAL A 27 -3.43 6.30 0.39
C VAL A 27 -4.70 6.85 1.05
N ALA A 28 -4.94 8.16 0.98
CA ALA A 28 -6.16 8.77 1.53
C ALA A 28 -7.44 8.30 0.83
N ASP A 29 -7.41 8.04 -0.48
CA ASP A 29 -8.54 7.46 -1.21
C ASP A 29 -8.81 6.03 -0.80
N LEU A 30 -7.77 5.21 -0.70
CA LEU A 30 -7.91 3.82 -0.28
C LEU A 30 -8.41 3.68 1.16
N ILE A 31 -7.91 4.51 2.10
CA ILE A 31 -8.42 4.58 3.48
C ILE A 31 -9.90 4.90 3.51
N ALA A 32 -10.36 5.78 2.61
CA ALA A 32 -11.75 6.21 2.53
C ALA A 32 -12.64 5.27 1.68
N GLY A 33 -12.13 4.12 1.22
CA GLY A 33 -12.87 3.18 0.39
C GLY A 33 -13.17 3.69 -1.03
N ARG A 34 -12.42 4.69 -1.51
CA ARG A 34 -12.53 5.22 -2.87
C ARG A 34 -11.53 4.55 -3.80
N ALA A 35 -11.84 4.54 -5.10
CA ALA A 35 -10.89 4.10 -6.12
C ALA A 35 -9.67 5.02 -6.17
N ALA A 36 -8.49 4.44 -6.39
CA ALA A 36 -7.28 5.22 -6.62
C ALA A 36 -7.37 5.99 -7.95
N PRO A 37 -6.73 7.16 -8.05
CA PRO A 37 -6.75 7.98 -9.27
C PRO A 37 -5.95 7.39 -10.44
N ILE A 38 -5.10 6.41 -10.19
CA ILE A 38 -4.29 5.69 -11.19
C ILE A 38 -4.24 4.19 -10.86
N ALA A 39 -3.91 3.37 -11.85
CA ALA A 39 -3.64 1.94 -11.64
C ALA A 39 -2.45 1.74 -10.68
N LEU A 40 -2.56 0.76 -9.78
CA LEU A 40 -1.57 0.51 -8.73
C LEU A 40 -0.60 -0.65 -9.07
N ASP A 41 -0.68 -1.18 -10.29
CA ASP A 41 0.19 -2.25 -10.76
C ASP A 41 1.66 -1.84 -10.66
N GLY A 42 2.48 -2.68 -10.03
CA GLY A 42 3.92 -2.44 -9.85
C GLY A 42 4.31 -1.52 -8.68
N ILE A 43 3.36 -0.87 -7.99
CA ILE A 43 3.64 -0.09 -6.77
C ILE A 43 3.11 -0.73 -5.49
N LEU A 44 2.16 -1.67 -5.61
CA LEU A 44 1.78 -2.50 -4.49
C LEU A 44 2.89 -3.50 -4.15
N PRO A 45 3.11 -3.79 -2.86
CA PRO A 45 4.06 -4.82 -2.48
C PRO A 45 3.66 -6.15 -3.12
N THR A 46 4.58 -6.76 -3.87
CA THR A 46 4.42 -8.15 -4.32
C THR A 46 4.13 -9.00 -3.10
N GLN A 47 2.98 -9.68 -3.11
CA GLN A 47 2.49 -10.46 -1.97
C GLN A 47 3.50 -11.52 -1.50
N ALA A 48 4.43 -11.94 -2.35
CA ALA A 48 5.45 -12.94 -2.06
C ALA A 48 6.46 -12.57 -0.94
N ARG A 49 6.55 -11.30 -0.51
CA ARG A 49 7.46 -10.90 0.60
C ARG A 49 6.76 -10.58 1.93
N PHE A 50 5.43 -10.45 1.95
CA PHE A 50 4.67 -10.10 3.16
C PHE A 50 3.55 -11.09 3.49
N ALA A 51 3.27 -12.08 2.63
CA ALA A 51 2.39 -13.19 2.96
C ALA A 51 3.16 -14.23 3.78
N GLU A 52 2.96 -14.24 5.10
CA GLU A 52 3.18 -15.46 5.88
C GLU A 52 2.05 -16.46 5.53
N PRO A 53 2.35 -17.77 5.43
CA PRO A 53 1.35 -18.80 5.18
C PRO A 53 0.51 -19.04 6.44
N SER A 54 -0.40 -18.13 6.76
CA SER A 54 -1.28 -18.24 7.93
C SER A 54 -2.75 -18.56 7.60
N ALA A 55 -3.13 -18.62 6.33
CA ALA A 55 -4.51 -18.95 5.94
C ALA A 55 -4.68 -20.38 5.39
N ALA A 56 -3.74 -21.28 5.68
CA ALA A 56 -3.87 -22.71 5.42
C ALA A 56 -4.20 -23.48 6.71
N LYS A 57 -5.29 -23.11 7.40
CA LYS A 57 -6.05 -24.01 8.30
C LYS A 57 -7.28 -23.30 8.87
N ALA A 58 -8.44 -23.58 8.28
CA ALA A 58 -9.73 -23.77 8.95
C ALA A 58 -10.68 -24.41 7.95
#